data_AF-A0A8T1RUE7-F1
#
_entry.id   AF-A0A8T1RUE7-F1
#
_cell.length_a   1.000
_cell.length_b   1.000
_cell.length_c   1.000
_cell.angle_alpha   90.00
_cell.angle_beta   90.00
_cell.angle_gamma   90.00
#
_symmetry.space_group_name_H-M   'P 1'
#
loop_
_entity.id
_entity.type
_entity.pdbx_description
1 polymer ?
#
loop_
_entity_poly.entity_id
_entity_poly.type
_entity_poly.pdbx_seq_one_letter_code
_entity_poly.pdbx_strand_id
1 'polypeptide(L)'
;MMINSELIVNQIPTLGHVARWMSDKKAMENAIKEELSFLRAGFFTALRDQIHTDIQLKPANNGLSIPAHRAILATRSQIFKNMLDSDVCKAPPMDAITLPELSYEELECLLEFLYIGSLPTEKVNKHVNSLSLAADKRQL
;
A
#
# COMPACT_ATOMS: atom_id res chain seq x y z
N MET A 1 -39.21 -20.36 49.51
CA MET A 1 -38.14 -21.36 49.32
C MET A 1 -37.51 -21.08 47.96
N MET A 2 -36.26 -20.58 47.99
CA MET A 2 -35.23 -20.51 46.94
C MET A 2 -35.59 -19.91 45.57
N ILE A 3 -35.22 -18.64 45.39
CA ILE A 3 -34.87 -18.04 44.11
C ILE A 3 -33.51 -18.59 43.68
N ASN A 4 -33.45 -19.34 42.57
CA ASN A 4 -32.20 -19.81 41.98
C ASN A 4 -31.54 -18.66 41.20
N SER A 5 -30.70 -17.89 41.89
CA SER A 5 -29.80 -16.92 41.27
C SER A 5 -28.44 -17.58 41.00
N GLU A 6 -28.37 -18.43 39.98
CA GLU A 6 -27.07 -18.73 39.39
C GLU A 6 -26.66 -17.49 38.59
N LEU A 7 -25.95 -16.59 39.28
CA LEU A 7 -25.13 -15.59 38.64
C LEU A 7 -24.18 -16.31 37.68
N ILE A 8 -24.22 -15.92 36.41
CA ILE A 8 -23.11 -16.14 35.49
C ILE A 8 -21.90 -15.44 36.12
N VAL A 9 -21.07 -16.21 36.83
CA VAL A 9 -19.76 -15.76 37.27
C VAL A 9 -18.94 -15.56 36.00
N ASN A 10 -18.85 -14.30 35.56
CA ASN A 10 -17.81 -13.89 34.62
C ASN A 10 -16.47 -14.16 35.30
N GLN A 11 -15.80 -15.24 34.90
CA GLN A 11 -14.47 -15.58 35.40
C GLN A 11 -13.49 -14.47 34.97
N ILE A 12 -12.95 -13.75 35.96
CA ILE A 12 -11.85 -12.81 35.74
C ILE A 12 -10.63 -13.64 35.34
N PRO A 13 -9.99 -13.37 34.19
CA PRO A 13 -8.82 -14.14 33.75
C PRO A 13 -7.67 -14.01 34.76
N THR A 14 -7.02 -15.13 35.09
CA THR A 14 -5.90 -15.16 36.02
C THR A 14 -4.71 -14.38 35.45
N LEU A 15 -3.83 -13.88 36.33
CA LEU A 15 -2.61 -13.19 35.92
C LEU A 15 -1.75 -14.04 34.98
N GLY A 16 -1.69 -15.36 35.22
CA GLY A 16 -1.00 -16.31 34.34
C GLY A 16 -1.63 -16.43 32.95
N HIS A 17 -2.97 -16.44 32.86
CA HIS A 17 -3.66 -16.41 31.57
C HIS A 17 -3.43 -15.10 30.81
N VAL A 18 -3.46 -13.95 31.50
CA VAL A 18 -3.20 -12.64 30.90
C VAL A 18 -1.76 -12.56 30.38
N ALA A 19 -0.77 -13.02 31.16
CA ALA A 19 0.63 -13.06 30.74
C ALA A 19 0.84 -13.92 29.49
N ARG A 20 0.27 -15.13 29.46
CA ARG A 20 0.34 -16.01 28.28
C ARG A 20 -0.28 -15.35 27.05
N TRP A 21 -1.48 -14.78 27.19
CA TRP A 21 -2.15 -14.07 26.09
C TRP A 21 -1.30 -12.92 25.52
N MET A 22 -0.64 -12.14 26.37
CA MET A 22 0.26 -11.07 25.91
C MET A 22 1.45 -11.62 25.13
N SER A 23 2.06 -12.69 25.61
CA SER A 23 3.17 -13.36 24.91
C SER A 23 2.74 -13.90 23.54
N ASP A 24 1.60 -14.58 23.48
CA ASP A 24 1.05 -15.14 22.25
C ASP A 24 0.73 -14.02 21.23
N LYS A 25 0.14 -12.91 21.69
CA LYS A 25 -0.14 -11.74 20.86
C LYS A 25 1.13 -11.11 20.30
N LYS A 26 2.18 -10.98 21.12
CA LYS A 26 3.47 -10.42 20.68
C LYS A 26 4.16 -11.33 19.67
N ALA A 27 4.11 -12.65 19.88
CA ALA A 27 4.66 -13.62 18.92
C ALA A 27 3.92 -13.54 17.57
N MET A 28 2.59 -13.46 17.59
CA MET A 28 1.78 -13.26 16.38
C MET A 28 2.10 -11.95 15.68
N GLU A 29 2.22 -10.84 16.41
CA GLU A 29 2.58 -9.54 15.85
C GLU A 29 3.96 -9.57 15.18
N ASN A 30 4.94 -10.23 15.80
CA ASN A 30 6.27 -10.38 15.21
C ASN A 30 6.24 -11.22 13.93
N ALA A 31 5.50 -12.34 13.92
CA ALA A 31 5.34 -13.16 12.72
C ALA A 31 4.72 -12.37 11.55
N ILE A 32 3.67 -11.59 11.83
CA ILE A 32 3.05 -10.71 10.82
C ILE A 32 4.04 -9.65 10.31
N LYS A 33 4.85 -9.06 11.21
CA LYS A 33 5.87 -8.08 10.82
C LYS A 33 6.94 -8.68 9.93
N GLU A 34 7.41 -9.89 10.24
CA GLU A 34 8.39 -10.62 9.44
C GLU A 34 7.84 -10.94 8.04
N GLU A 35 6.64 -11.50 7.94
CA GLU A 35 5.98 -11.76 6.65
C GLU A 35 5.79 -10.46 5.84
N LEU A 36 5.31 -9.39 6.49
CA LEU A 36 5.14 -8.09 5.84
C LEU A 36 6.46 -7.52 5.34
N SER A 37 7.53 -7.65 6.13
CA SER A 37 8.88 -7.19 5.74
C SER A 37 9.41 -7.95 4.52
N PHE A 38 9.19 -9.26 4.46
CA PHE A 38 9.61 -10.10 3.35
C PHE A 38 8.90 -9.69 2.06
N LEU A 39 7.58 -9.52 2.12
CA LEU A 39 6.78 -9.08 0.97
C LEU A 39 7.17 -7.67 0.51
N ARG A 40 7.33 -6.73 1.45
CA ARG A 40 7.75 -5.35 1.15
C ARG A 40 9.11 -5.30 0.49
N ALA A 41 10.09 -6.05 1.01
CA ALA A 41 11.43 -6.11 0.44
C ALA A 41 11.38 -6.61 -1.02
N GLY A 42 10.64 -7.68 -1.29
CA GLY A 42 10.47 -8.21 -2.65
C GLY A 42 9.87 -7.20 -3.62
N PHE A 43 8.76 -6.55 -3.26
CA PHE A 43 8.13 -5.54 -4.12
C PHE A 43 8.98 -4.29 -4.30
N PHE A 44 9.64 -3.83 -3.24
CA PHE A 44 10.56 -2.69 -3.32
C PHE A 44 11.73 -2.98 -4.27
N THR A 45 12.32 -4.18 -4.17
CA THR A 45 13.37 -4.63 -5.09
C THR A 45 12.87 -4.69 -6.53
N ALA A 46 11.67 -5.22 -6.79
CA ALA A 46 11.10 -5.26 -8.14
C ALA A 46 10.93 -3.85 -8.74
N LEU A 47 10.49 -2.87 -7.96
CA LEU A 47 10.38 -1.47 -8.40
C LEU A 47 11.75 -0.85 -8.65
N ARG A 48 12.66 -0.92 -7.67
CA ARG A 48 13.97 -0.27 -7.72
C ARG A 48 14.85 -0.83 -8.83
N ASP A 49 14.89 -2.14 -8.96
CA ASP A 49 15.74 -2.85 -9.93
C ASP A 49 15.03 -3.04 -11.28
N GLN A 50 13.79 -2.53 -11.40
CA GLN A 50 12.99 -2.50 -12.63
C GLN A 50 12.78 -3.90 -13.24
N ILE A 51 12.69 -4.92 -12.39
CA ILE A 51 12.61 -6.33 -12.79
C ILE A 51 11.28 -6.59 -13.50
N HIS A 52 11.30 -6.93 -14.79
CA HIS A 52 10.10 -7.26 -15.58
C HIS A 52 9.02 -6.16 -15.64
N THR A 53 9.43 -4.90 -15.61
CA THR A 53 8.51 -3.77 -15.82
C THR A 53 7.91 -3.78 -17.22
N ASP A 54 6.63 -3.44 -17.31
CA ASP A 54 5.80 -3.54 -18.53
C ASP A 54 5.04 -2.25 -18.86
N ILE A 55 5.31 -1.16 -18.13
CA ILE A 55 4.77 0.17 -18.39
C ILE A 55 5.68 1.27 -17.85
N GLN A 56 5.61 2.47 -18.44
CA GLN A 56 6.33 3.68 -18.00
C GLN A 56 5.36 4.70 -17.38
N LEU A 57 5.70 5.32 -16.25
CA LEU A 57 4.96 6.48 -15.73
C LEU A 57 5.74 7.77 -15.97
N LYS A 58 5.09 8.74 -16.61
CA LYS A 58 5.68 10.04 -16.95
C LYS A 58 5.20 11.12 -15.98
N PRO A 59 6.10 11.79 -15.24
CA PRO A 59 5.73 12.92 -14.40
C PRO A 59 5.49 14.19 -15.23
N ALA A 60 5.18 15.29 -14.53
CA ALA A 60 5.12 16.64 -15.06
C ALA A 60 6.41 17.06 -15.79
N ASN A 61 6.28 18.06 -16.66
CA ASN A 61 7.39 18.76 -17.33
C ASN A 61 8.34 17.85 -18.13
N ASN A 62 7.84 16.75 -18.70
CA ASN A 62 8.64 15.76 -19.43
C ASN A 62 9.82 15.21 -18.58
N GLY A 63 9.64 15.11 -17.27
CA GLY A 63 10.62 14.49 -16.38
C GLY A 63 10.87 13.01 -16.72
N LEU A 64 11.92 12.45 -16.14
CA LEU A 64 12.33 11.06 -16.40
C LEU A 64 11.17 10.10 -16.08
N SER A 65 10.90 9.19 -17.00
CA SER A 65 9.85 8.18 -16.79
C SER A 65 10.30 7.12 -15.79
N ILE A 66 9.37 6.63 -14.99
CA ILE A 66 9.62 5.57 -14.01
C ILE A 66 9.00 4.26 -14.53
N PRO A 67 9.80 3.21 -14.81
CA PRO A 67 9.29 1.90 -15.17
C PRO A 67 8.53 1.25 -14.01
N ALA A 68 7.41 0.58 -14.31
CA ALA A 68 6.53 -0.02 -13.32
C ALA A 68 5.80 -1.26 -13.86
N HIS A 69 4.92 -1.82 -13.04
CA HIS A 69 4.14 -3.04 -13.31
C HIS A 69 2.64 -2.72 -13.39
N ARG A 70 2.02 -2.97 -14.55
CA ARG A 70 0.57 -2.79 -14.77
C ARG A 70 -0.24 -3.51 -13.71
N ALA A 71 0.14 -4.76 -13.38
CA ALA A 71 -0.56 -5.58 -12.40
C ALA A 71 -0.57 -4.96 -10.98
N ILE A 72 0.55 -4.39 -10.53
CA ILE A 72 0.63 -3.77 -9.21
C ILE A 72 -0.19 -2.47 -9.21
N LEU A 73 -0.07 -1.64 -10.24
CA LEU A 73 -0.83 -0.39 -10.35
C LEU A 73 -2.35 -0.66 -10.35
N ALA A 74 -2.82 -1.59 -11.18
CA ALA A 74 -4.25 -1.92 -11.30
C ALA A 74 -4.83 -2.59 -10.04
N THR A 75 -4.02 -3.34 -9.30
CA THR A 75 -4.49 -3.97 -8.04
C THR A 75 -4.54 -3.00 -6.87
N ARG A 76 -3.75 -1.92 -6.92
CA ARG A 76 -3.56 -0.98 -5.80
C ARG A 76 -4.26 0.36 -5.98
N SER A 77 -4.71 0.69 -7.19
CA SER A 77 -5.52 1.89 -7.46
C SER A 77 -6.58 1.61 -8.51
N GLN A 78 -7.82 1.92 -8.17
CA GLN A 78 -8.95 1.79 -9.08
C GLN A 78 -8.81 2.70 -10.32
N ILE A 79 -8.09 3.81 -10.20
CA ILE A 79 -7.83 4.72 -11.33
C ILE A 79 -6.84 4.14 -12.30
N PHE A 80 -5.70 3.63 -11.81
CA PHE A 80 -4.77 2.93 -12.69
C PHE A 80 -5.45 1.72 -13.33
N LYS A 81 -6.27 0.97 -12.60
CA LYS A 81 -7.09 -0.11 -13.16
C LYS A 81 -7.97 0.39 -14.31
N ASN A 82 -8.78 1.42 -14.07
CA ASN A 82 -9.67 1.99 -15.09
C ASN A 82 -8.90 2.50 -16.31
N MET A 83 -7.76 3.18 -16.09
CA MET A 83 -6.90 3.68 -17.18
C MET A 83 -6.38 2.52 -18.03
N LEU A 84 -5.85 1.47 -17.39
CA LEU A 84 -5.27 0.29 -18.05
C LEU A 84 -6.34 -0.58 -18.75
N ASP A 85 -7.53 -0.70 -18.16
CA ASP A 85 -8.65 -1.48 -18.71
C ASP A 85 -9.31 -0.76 -19.90
N SER A 86 -9.36 0.58 -19.88
CA SER A 86 -9.94 1.39 -20.96
C SER A 86 -9.14 1.32 -22.27
N ASP A 87 -7.87 0.94 -22.16
CA ASP A 87 -6.89 0.90 -23.23
C ASP A 87 -6.90 -0.43 -24.01
N VAL A 88 -7.66 -1.43 -23.52
CA VAL A 88 -7.78 -2.76 -24.16
C VAL A 88 -8.56 -2.69 -25.50
N CYS A 89 -9.29 -1.60 -25.75
CA CYS A 89 -10.28 -1.55 -26.82
C CYS A 89 -9.94 -0.60 -28.00
N LYS A 90 -8.92 0.27 -27.94
CA LYS A 90 -8.80 1.38 -28.92
C LYS A 90 -7.41 1.78 -29.44
N ALA A 91 -6.30 1.21 -28.96
CA ALA A 91 -4.96 1.59 -29.41
C ALA A 91 -3.95 0.43 -29.22
N PRO A 92 -2.75 0.48 -29.82
CA PRO A 92 -1.63 -0.32 -29.32
C PRO A 92 -1.50 -0.09 -27.80
N PRO A 93 -1.11 -1.11 -27.00
CA PRO A 93 -1.00 -0.95 -25.56
C PRO A 93 -0.20 0.33 -25.28
N MET A 94 -0.78 1.27 -24.53
CA MET A 94 -0.03 2.47 -24.20
C MET A 94 1.11 2.03 -23.28
N ASP A 95 2.34 2.12 -23.81
CA ASP A 95 3.56 1.77 -23.07
C ASP A 95 3.86 2.77 -21.95
N ALA A 96 3.06 3.85 -21.83
CA ALA A 96 3.25 4.88 -20.83
C ALA A 96 1.94 5.52 -20.33
N ILE A 97 1.87 5.84 -19.03
CA ILE A 97 0.83 6.68 -18.43
C ILE A 97 1.46 8.03 -18.05
N THR A 98 0.82 9.14 -18.41
CA THR A 98 1.30 10.49 -18.07
C THR A 98 0.48 11.08 -16.92
N LEU A 99 1.18 11.51 -15.87
CA LEU A 99 0.63 12.16 -14.67
C LEU A 99 1.24 13.57 -14.56
N PRO A 100 0.76 14.53 -15.37
CA PRO A 100 1.36 15.86 -15.49
C PRO A 100 1.23 16.75 -14.25
N GLU A 101 0.49 16.31 -13.24
CA GLU A 101 0.28 16.96 -11.95
C GLU A 101 1.32 16.58 -10.91
N LEU A 102 2.05 15.48 -11.11
CA LEU A 102 3.04 14.98 -10.17
C LEU A 102 4.45 15.32 -10.66
N SER A 103 5.27 15.91 -9.80
CA SER A 103 6.71 15.93 -10.01
C SER A 103 7.29 14.51 -9.99
N TYR A 104 8.54 14.35 -10.43
CA TYR A 104 9.24 13.06 -10.35
C TYR A 104 9.28 12.52 -8.91
N GLU A 105 9.56 13.38 -7.92
CA GLU A 105 9.66 12.97 -6.52
C GLU A 105 8.31 12.52 -5.95
N GLU A 106 7.22 13.22 -6.29
CA GLU A 106 5.88 12.84 -5.87
C GLU A 106 5.42 11.55 -6.56
N LEU A 107 5.74 11.38 -7.84
CA LEU A 107 5.47 10.14 -8.57
C LEU A 107 6.24 8.96 -7.98
N GLU A 108 7.51 9.15 -7.61
CA GLU A 108 8.30 8.14 -6.90
C GLU A 108 7.67 7.78 -5.56
N CYS A 109 7.23 8.78 -4.78
CA CYS A 109 6.52 8.53 -3.51
C CYS A 109 5.21 7.79 -3.71
N LEU A 110 4.42 8.14 -4.72
CA LEU A 110 3.18 7.42 -5.06
C LEU A 110 3.48 5.96 -5.39
N LEU A 111 4.48 5.70 -6.25
CA LEU A 111 4.84 4.34 -6.64
C LEU A 111 5.38 3.54 -5.45
N GLU A 112 6.25 4.11 -4.63
CA GLU A 112 6.72 3.45 -3.41
C GLU A 112 5.53 3.08 -2.51
N PHE A 113 4.59 4.01 -2.28
CA PHE A 113 3.38 3.71 -1.51
C PHE A 113 2.56 2.56 -2.12
N LEU A 114 2.35 2.53 -3.43
CA LEU A 114 1.58 1.47 -4.09
C LEU A 114 2.27 0.10 -3.98
N TYR A 115 3.60 0.05 -3.94
CA TYR A 115 4.36 -1.20 -3.88
C TYR A 115 4.52 -1.74 -2.47
N ILE A 116 4.87 -0.87 -1.49
CA ILE A 116 5.19 -1.30 -0.12
C ILE A 116 4.10 -0.97 0.90
N GLY A 117 3.08 -0.18 0.53
CA GLY A 117 1.96 0.19 1.39
C GLY A 117 2.34 1.12 2.55
N SER A 118 3.48 1.79 2.47
CA SER A 118 3.96 2.74 3.48
C SER A 118 4.97 3.69 2.88
N LEU A 119 5.13 4.87 3.48
CA LEU A 119 6.19 5.81 3.15
C LEU A 119 6.94 6.20 4.43
N PRO A 120 8.26 6.47 4.36
CA PRO A 120 8.98 7.09 5.45
C PRO A 120 8.30 8.41 5.86
N THR A 121 8.23 8.68 7.18
CA THR A 121 7.57 9.87 7.73
C THR A 121 8.07 11.18 7.11
N GLU A 122 9.35 11.23 6.74
CA GLU A 122 9.95 12.38 6.05
C GLU A 122 9.34 12.63 4.67
N LYS A 123 9.13 11.56 3.87
CA LYS A 123 8.47 11.64 2.56
C LYS A 123 7.00 12.02 2.70
N VAL A 124 6.31 11.46 3.70
CA VAL A 124 4.92 11.82 4.00
C VAL A 124 4.82 13.32 4.32
N ASN A 125 5.60 13.83 5.26
CA ASN A 125 5.51 15.23 5.67
C ASN A 125 5.81 16.21 4.53
N LYS A 126 6.71 15.83 3.61
CA LYS A 126 7.08 16.67 2.47
C LYS A 126 6.01 16.68 1.38
N HIS A 127 5.36 15.55 1.12
CA HIS A 127 4.51 15.36 -0.06
C HIS A 127 3.02 15.12 0.25
N VAL A 128 2.61 15.04 1.51
CA VAL A 128 1.21 14.72 1.88
C VAL A 128 0.22 15.71 1.27
N ASN A 129 0.55 17.01 1.26
CA ASN A 129 -0.36 18.03 0.74
C ASN A 129 -0.52 17.92 -0.78
N SER A 130 0.57 17.68 -1.50
CA SER A 130 0.52 17.59 -2.97
C SER A 130 -0.02 16.24 -3.45
N LEU A 131 0.34 15.14 -2.79
CA LEU A 131 -0.24 13.83 -3.05
C LEU A 131 -1.74 13.81 -2.71
N SER A 132 -2.16 14.42 -1.60
CA SER A 132 -3.58 14.54 -1.26
C SER A 132 -4.31 15.41 -2.28
N LEU A 133 -3.73 16.52 -2.73
CA LEU A 133 -4.35 17.37 -3.74
C LEU A 133 -4.45 16.68 -5.09
N ALA A 134 -3.41 15.94 -5.49
CA ALA A 134 -3.42 15.14 -6.71
C ALA A 134 -4.46 14.02 -6.62
N ALA A 135 -4.56 13.38 -5.45
CA ALA A 135 -5.59 12.40 -5.16
C ALA A 135 -6.98 13.02 -5.23
N ASP A 136 -7.24 14.19 -4.65
CA ASP A 136 -8.55 14.83 -4.75
C ASP A 136 -8.90 15.22 -6.20
N LYS A 137 -7.90 15.68 -6.96
CA LYS A 137 -8.06 16.11 -8.36
C LYS A 137 -8.32 14.93 -9.31
N ARG A 138 -7.80 13.74 -9.00
CA ARG A 138 -7.93 12.54 -9.83
C ARG A 138 -8.68 11.37 -9.20
N GLN A 139 -9.11 11.51 -7.95
CA GLN A 139 -9.60 10.49 -7.01
C GLN A 139 -8.60 9.35 -6.68
N LEU A 140 -7.27 9.58 -6.74
CA LEU A 140 -6.21 8.54 -6.63
C LEU A 140 -6.37 7.61 -5.41
#